data_AF-A0A6G6K4R9-F1
#
_entry.id   AF-A0A6G6K4R9-F1
#
_cell.length_a   1.000
_cell.length_b   1.000
_cell.length_c   1.000
_cell.angle_alpha   90.00
_cell.angle_beta   90.00
_cell.angle_gamma   90.00
#
_symmetry.space_group_name_H-M   'P 1'
#
loop_
_entity.id
_entity.type
_entity.pdbx_description
1 polymer ?
#
loop_
_entity_poly.entity_id
_entity_poly.type
_entity_poly.pdbx_seq_one_letter_code
_entity_poly.pdbx_strand_id
1 'polypeptide(L)'
;MSSEIAQQMHNTTRPNASEEVTKSKAKISKTDVRYWQNRVEKSAPRDGYVSPFFSVQIAFRGRRMRFPLETSVKQTAAAKAQKVYLSLLAVGWEATLKQFKPQSVKSEQIANIGQLVEEVRATAGIRSSTFSVYVQALRLIASEIAEIGDQPAMGADGALLKDKKGRPILMSRFDYKKGGRKAWVSKVDAITLSVLSSSDVQRWKLSYVEKRGTAPDARRRAVNSVNSHLRNARSLFSEKALKHVHSKLTLPSPLPFAGVSLEKRGTSRYQSKIEAPQLVADAQTELAKDPSMVQPFRIFCLAMMCGLRKREIDSLLWAQVDLNAAKINIEATEHFHPKSEDSIAAVDVDSELVALLRAWKGQRTGEFVIESKNPPRYHISRVNYRCEKDFRRLYQWLESKGISARKKLHELRKELGSILASDLGIYAAQQVLRHADIRTTQQFYTDKKKPISAGLGKLLRNNQPENVSPLSPAQLQSVGQQAKPS
;
A
#
# COMPACT_ATOMS: atom_id res chain seq x y z
N MET A 1 -36.63 -63.79 -101.36
CA MET A 1 -37.79 -63.31 -102.13
C MET A 1 -37.83 -61.80 -101.95
N SER A 2 -37.05 -61.08 -102.78
CA SER A 2 -37.49 -60.53 -104.07
C SER A 2 -38.44 -59.34 -103.83
N SER A 3 -37.90 -58.13 -103.98
CA SER A 3 -38.20 -57.17 -105.06
C SER A 3 -39.40 -56.30 -104.70
N GLU A 4 -39.17 -55.04 -104.33
CA GLU A 4 -39.29 -53.88 -105.22
C GLU A 4 -40.75 -53.42 -105.39
N ILE A 5 -41.05 -52.17 -105.01
CA ILE A 5 -41.62 -51.14 -105.90
C ILE A 5 -41.92 -49.87 -105.08
N ALA A 6 -41.46 -48.76 -105.65
CA ALA A 6 -41.62 -47.39 -105.21
C ALA A 6 -43.01 -46.83 -105.55
N GLN A 7 -43.47 -45.82 -104.79
CA GLN A 7 -44.21 -44.68 -105.36
C GLN A 7 -44.07 -43.43 -104.49
N GLN A 8 -43.56 -42.38 -105.12
CA GLN A 8 -43.46 -41.00 -104.64
C GLN A 8 -44.84 -40.33 -104.65
N MET A 9 -45.11 -39.44 -103.69
CA MET A 9 -45.67 -38.13 -104.00
C MET A 9 -45.15 -37.06 -103.03
N HIS A 10 -44.76 -35.95 -103.65
CA HIS A 10 -44.08 -34.79 -103.14
C HIS A 10 -45.10 -33.83 -102.51
N ASN A 11 -44.83 -33.26 -101.34
CA ASN A 11 -45.23 -31.88 -101.11
C ASN A 11 -44.21 -31.14 -100.22
N THR A 12 -43.70 -30.08 -100.80
CA THR A 12 -42.65 -29.19 -100.30
C THR A 12 -43.29 -28.10 -99.45
N THR A 13 -42.70 -27.71 -98.31
CA THR A 13 -42.38 -26.31 -97.95
C THR A 13 -41.68 -26.19 -96.59
N ARG A 14 -40.36 -25.97 -96.69
CA ARG A 14 -39.44 -25.09 -95.94
C ARG A 14 -39.10 -25.30 -94.44
N PRO A 15 -37.82 -25.04 -94.07
CA PRO A 15 -37.24 -25.38 -92.79
C PRO A 15 -37.35 -24.22 -91.80
N ASN A 16 -37.52 -24.52 -90.51
CA ASN A 16 -37.36 -23.51 -89.47
C ASN A 16 -36.48 -24.03 -88.33
N ALA A 17 -35.33 -23.35 -88.21
CA ALA A 17 -34.68 -22.94 -86.98
C ALA A 17 -34.30 -24.01 -85.94
N SER A 18 -33.03 -24.40 -86.01
CA SER A 18 -32.09 -24.45 -84.87
C SER A 18 -32.63 -25.00 -83.54
N GLU A 19 -32.46 -26.30 -83.33
CA GLU A 19 -32.41 -26.90 -82.00
C GLU A 19 -31.16 -26.42 -81.25
N GLU A 20 -31.28 -25.32 -80.50
CA GLU A 20 -30.33 -24.98 -79.45
C GLU A 20 -30.68 -25.75 -78.17
N VAL A 21 -29.89 -26.78 -77.90
CA VAL A 21 -29.89 -27.58 -76.68
C VAL A 21 -29.65 -26.69 -75.46
N THR A 22 -30.71 -26.42 -74.69
CA THR A 22 -30.61 -25.72 -73.41
C THR A 22 -29.99 -26.63 -72.34
N LYS A 23 -28.67 -26.53 -72.17
CA LYS A 23 -27.93 -27.16 -71.05
C LYS A 23 -28.44 -26.62 -69.70
N SER A 24 -29.24 -27.42 -68.99
CA SER A 24 -29.60 -27.12 -67.60
C SER A 24 -28.35 -27.11 -66.71
N LYS A 25 -28.07 -25.99 -66.04
CA LYS A 25 -26.97 -25.89 -65.06
C LYS A 25 -27.30 -26.79 -63.86
N ALA A 26 -26.55 -27.88 -63.70
CA ALA A 26 -26.65 -28.76 -62.54
C ALA A 26 -26.57 -27.97 -61.22
N LYS A 27 -27.59 -28.09 -60.37
CA LYS A 27 -27.64 -27.42 -59.06
C LYS A 27 -26.58 -28.04 -58.14
N ILE A 28 -25.49 -27.33 -57.88
CA ILE A 28 -24.43 -27.76 -56.95
C ILE A 28 -25.04 -27.93 -55.54
N SER A 29 -24.84 -29.11 -54.93
CA SER A 29 -25.36 -29.42 -53.60
C SER A 29 -24.70 -28.59 -52.50
N LYS A 30 -25.43 -28.32 -51.41
CA LYS A 30 -24.90 -27.70 -50.18
C LYS A 30 -23.85 -28.57 -49.48
N THR A 31 -23.73 -29.84 -49.85
CA THR A 31 -22.66 -30.73 -49.37
C THR A 31 -21.36 -30.57 -50.16
N ASP A 32 -21.33 -29.80 -51.25
CA ASP A 32 -20.12 -29.51 -52.04
C ASP A 32 -19.48 -28.17 -51.63
N VAL A 33 -18.15 -28.12 -51.54
CA VAL A 33 -17.37 -26.90 -51.26
C VAL A 33 -17.66 -25.78 -52.27
N ARG A 34 -17.87 -26.13 -53.54
CA ARG A 34 -18.11 -25.15 -54.63
C ARG A 34 -19.38 -24.33 -54.40
N TYR A 35 -20.39 -24.91 -53.75
CA TYR A 35 -21.60 -24.19 -53.34
C TYR A 35 -21.27 -23.05 -52.36
N TRP A 36 -20.37 -23.30 -51.41
CA TRP A 36 -20.00 -22.36 -50.36
C TRP A 36 -19.04 -21.27 -50.81
N GLN A 37 -18.22 -21.53 -51.85
CA GLN A 37 -17.31 -20.51 -52.40
C GLN A 37 -18.03 -19.24 -52.83
N ASN A 38 -19.27 -19.34 -53.33
CA ASN A 38 -20.09 -18.20 -53.74
C ASN A 38 -20.94 -17.60 -52.60
N ARG A 39 -20.89 -18.17 -51.39
CA ARG A 39 -21.74 -17.82 -50.25
C ARG A 39 -20.96 -17.32 -49.03
N VAL A 40 -19.65 -17.50 -49.01
CA VAL A 40 -18.78 -16.91 -47.99
C VAL A 40 -18.54 -15.44 -48.31
N GLU A 41 -18.77 -14.59 -47.31
CA GLU A 41 -18.65 -13.14 -47.43
C GLU A 41 -17.92 -12.56 -46.21
N LYS A 42 -17.14 -11.51 -46.42
CA LYS A 42 -16.59 -10.73 -45.33
C LYS A 42 -17.72 -9.87 -44.76
N SER A 43 -18.14 -10.16 -43.54
CA SER A 43 -19.23 -9.40 -42.91
C SER A 43 -18.74 -8.00 -42.53
N ALA A 44 -19.50 -6.97 -42.89
CA ALA A 44 -19.43 -5.66 -42.27
C ALA A 44 -20.46 -5.62 -41.12
N PRO A 45 -20.05 -5.45 -39.85
CA PRO A 45 -20.96 -5.03 -38.79
C PRO A 45 -21.53 -3.64 -39.13
N ARG A 46 -22.63 -3.26 -38.45
CA ARG A 46 -23.36 -1.99 -38.62
C ARG A 46 -22.50 -0.70 -38.55
N ASP A 47 -21.25 -0.79 -38.12
CA ASP A 47 -20.28 0.31 -37.91
C ASP A 47 -19.26 0.49 -39.06
N GLY A 48 -19.50 -0.07 -40.25
CA GLY A 48 -18.63 0.15 -41.42
C GLY A 48 -17.28 -0.57 -41.41
N TYR A 49 -16.93 -1.29 -40.33
CA TYR A 49 -15.71 -2.10 -40.24
C TYR A 49 -15.84 -3.41 -41.04
N VAL A 50 -15.14 -3.59 -42.15
CA VAL A 50 -15.15 -4.88 -42.86
C VAL A 50 -14.22 -5.86 -42.14
N SER A 51 -14.75 -6.95 -41.60
CA SER A 51 -13.90 -7.98 -40.97
C SER A 51 -12.91 -8.55 -41.99
N PRO A 52 -11.63 -8.75 -41.63
CA PRO A 52 -10.67 -9.40 -42.53
C PRO A 52 -11.00 -10.88 -42.78
N PHE A 53 -11.85 -11.47 -41.94
CA PHE A 53 -12.24 -12.88 -41.99
C PHE A 53 -13.59 -13.08 -42.70
N PHE A 54 -13.68 -14.21 -43.41
CA PHE A 54 -14.93 -14.64 -44.02
C PHE A 54 -15.94 -15.15 -42.97
N SER A 55 -17.21 -14.98 -43.29
CA SER A 55 -18.36 -15.49 -42.56
C SER A 55 -19.35 -16.11 -43.55
N VAL A 56 -20.27 -16.94 -43.06
CA VAL A 56 -21.34 -17.51 -43.88
C VAL A 56 -22.65 -17.51 -43.12
N GLN A 57 -23.76 -17.24 -43.81
CA GLN A 57 -25.10 -17.39 -43.27
C GLN A 57 -25.69 -18.72 -43.74
N ILE A 58 -25.97 -19.62 -42.80
CA ILE A 58 -26.51 -20.95 -43.08
C ILE A 58 -27.96 -21.03 -42.59
N ALA A 59 -28.83 -21.52 -43.47
CA ALA A 59 -30.24 -21.82 -43.18
C ALA A 59 -30.43 -23.33 -43.11
N PHE A 60 -30.90 -23.85 -41.97
CA PHE A 60 -31.16 -25.27 -41.76
C PHE A 60 -32.36 -25.46 -40.82
N ARG A 61 -33.36 -26.23 -41.26
CA ARG A 61 -34.61 -26.54 -40.54
C ARG A 61 -35.28 -25.31 -39.91
N GLY A 62 -35.62 -24.32 -40.74
CA GLY A 62 -36.33 -23.10 -40.30
C GLY A 62 -35.47 -22.06 -39.54
N ARG A 63 -34.27 -22.42 -39.07
CA ARG A 63 -33.35 -21.51 -38.38
C ARG A 63 -32.26 -21.00 -39.33
N ARG A 64 -31.96 -19.70 -39.25
CA ARG A 64 -30.86 -19.06 -39.98
C ARG A 64 -29.85 -18.50 -38.99
N MET A 65 -28.57 -18.79 -39.17
CA MET A 65 -27.51 -18.22 -38.33
C MET A 65 -26.25 -17.94 -39.13
N ARG A 66 -25.54 -16.88 -38.73
CA ARG A 66 -24.22 -16.54 -39.26
C ARG A 66 -23.11 -17.18 -38.41
N PHE A 67 -22.16 -17.80 -39.09
CA PHE A 67 -20.96 -18.41 -38.53
C PHE A 67 -19.72 -17.62 -38.97
N PRO A 68 -18.87 -17.15 -38.04
CA PRO A 68 -17.53 -16.68 -38.38
C PRO A 68 -16.66 -17.88 -38.79
N LEU A 69 -15.88 -17.75 -39.88
CA LEU A 69 -15.03 -18.84 -40.38
C LEU A 69 -13.55 -18.66 -40.02
N GLU A 70 -13.21 -17.53 -39.39
CA GLU A 70 -11.87 -17.22 -38.84
C GLU A 70 -10.74 -17.51 -39.85
N THR A 71 -10.95 -17.11 -41.09
CA THR A 71 -9.95 -17.24 -42.16
C THR A 71 -10.16 -16.14 -43.19
N SER A 72 -9.05 -15.57 -43.65
CA SER A 72 -9.01 -14.54 -44.70
C SER A 72 -8.94 -15.14 -46.11
N VAL A 73 -8.83 -16.48 -46.22
CA VAL A 73 -8.71 -17.20 -47.50
C VAL A 73 -10.06 -17.79 -47.90
N LYS A 74 -10.56 -17.41 -49.09
CA LYS A 74 -11.90 -17.76 -49.58
C LYS A 74 -12.13 -19.26 -49.77
N GLN A 75 -11.13 -20.00 -50.26
CA GLN A 75 -11.23 -21.45 -50.45
C GLN A 75 -11.32 -22.20 -49.10
N THR A 76 -10.46 -21.83 -48.14
CA THR A 76 -10.49 -22.37 -46.78
C THR A 76 -11.78 -22.04 -46.05
N ALA A 77 -12.33 -20.83 -46.27
CA ALA A 77 -13.62 -20.42 -45.76
C ALA A 77 -14.75 -21.33 -46.29
N ALA A 78 -14.77 -21.60 -47.60
CA ALA A 78 -15.78 -22.47 -48.21
C ALA A 78 -15.73 -23.91 -47.65
N ALA A 79 -14.53 -24.46 -47.45
CA ALA A 79 -14.35 -25.78 -46.83
C ALA A 79 -14.84 -25.79 -45.37
N LYS A 80 -14.56 -24.74 -44.60
CA LYS A 80 -15.08 -24.60 -43.22
C LYS A 80 -16.62 -24.47 -43.20
N ALA A 81 -17.20 -23.69 -44.11
CA ALA A 81 -18.65 -23.54 -44.24
C ALA A 81 -19.35 -24.87 -44.58
N GLN A 82 -18.75 -25.66 -45.48
CA GLN A 82 -19.20 -27.02 -45.78
C GLN A 82 -19.16 -27.91 -44.53
N LYS A 83 -18.07 -27.88 -43.75
CA LYS A 83 -17.97 -28.64 -42.49
C LYS A 83 -19.05 -28.25 -41.48
N VAL A 84 -19.36 -26.96 -41.35
CA VAL A 84 -20.45 -26.48 -40.48
C VAL A 84 -21.80 -27.04 -40.96
N TYR A 85 -22.06 -27.02 -42.27
CA TYR A 85 -23.30 -27.56 -42.83
C TYR A 85 -23.42 -29.08 -42.67
N LEU A 86 -22.33 -29.83 -42.87
CA LEU A 86 -22.29 -31.28 -42.64
C LEU A 86 -22.50 -31.61 -41.15
N SER A 87 -21.94 -30.80 -40.25
CA SER A 87 -22.21 -30.92 -38.81
C SER A 87 -23.70 -30.68 -38.51
N LEU A 88 -24.34 -29.68 -39.13
CA LEU A 88 -25.78 -29.46 -38.96
C LEU A 88 -26.62 -30.64 -39.45
N LEU A 89 -26.21 -31.30 -40.54
CA LEU A 89 -26.87 -32.51 -41.05
C LEU A 89 -26.71 -33.70 -40.09
N ALA A 90 -25.54 -33.85 -39.47
CA ALA A 90 -25.22 -35.01 -38.64
C ALA A 90 -25.73 -34.91 -37.20
N VAL A 91 -25.56 -33.76 -36.54
CA VAL A 91 -25.76 -33.61 -35.08
C VAL A 91 -26.71 -32.47 -34.70
N GLY A 92 -27.19 -31.69 -35.66
CA GLY A 92 -28.14 -30.60 -35.42
C GLY A 92 -27.51 -29.36 -34.76
N TRP A 93 -28.36 -28.36 -34.49
CA TRP A 93 -27.91 -27.01 -34.14
C TRP A 93 -27.09 -26.92 -32.85
N GLU A 94 -27.47 -27.60 -31.78
CA GLU A 94 -26.83 -27.44 -30.47
C GLU A 94 -25.38 -27.91 -30.47
N ALA A 95 -25.13 -29.10 -30.99
CA ALA A 95 -23.78 -29.66 -31.10
C ALA A 95 -22.91 -28.87 -32.10
N THR A 96 -23.46 -28.46 -33.25
CA THR A 96 -22.73 -27.62 -34.21
C THR A 96 -22.37 -26.26 -33.61
N LEU A 97 -23.25 -25.63 -32.83
CA LEU A 97 -22.94 -24.36 -32.17
C LEU A 97 -21.83 -24.52 -31.15
N LYS A 98 -21.84 -25.59 -30.35
CA LYS A 98 -20.75 -25.87 -29.40
C LYS A 98 -19.39 -26.03 -30.09
N GLN A 99 -19.36 -26.65 -31.26
CA GLN A 99 -18.13 -26.95 -32.01
C GLN A 99 -17.62 -25.77 -32.86
N PHE A 100 -18.52 -25.05 -33.54
CA PHE A 100 -18.17 -24.04 -34.56
C PHE A 100 -18.51 -22.60 -34.16
N LYS A 101 -19.14 -22.41 -32.99
CA LYS A 101 -19.43 -21.09 -32.42
C LYS A 101 -19.47 -21.19 -30.88
N PRO A 102 -18.38 -21.65 -30.23
CA PRO A 102 -18.34 -21.68 -28.77
C PRO A 102 -18.64 -20.27 -28.25
N GLN A 103 -19.50 -20.17 -27.24
CA GLN A 103 -19.72 -18.88 -26.58
C GLN A 103 -18.37 -18.38 -26.08
N SER A 104 -17.96 -17.18 -26.47
CA SER A 104 -16.81 -16.52 -25.87
C SER A 104 -17.08 -16.44 -24.37
N VAL A 105 -16.33 -17.20 -23.56
CA VAL A 105 -16.36 -17.04 -22.11
C VAL A 105 -15.98 -15.58 -21.87
N LYS A 106 -16.94 -14.77 -21.41
CA LYS A 106 -16.63 -13.41 -20.97
C LYS A 106 -15.56 -13.57 -19.91
N SER A 107 -14.34 -13.13 -20.17
CA SER A 107 -13.28 -13.13 -19.17
C SER A 107 -13.83 -12.45 -17.92
N GLU A 108 -13.87 -13.16 -16.80
CA GLU A 108 -14.28 -12.56 -15.54
C GLU A 108 -13.45 -11.31 -15.32
N GLN A 109 -14.12 -10.17 -15.17
CA GLN A 109 -13.43 -8.90 -15.02
C GLN A 109 -12.73 -8.90 -13.66
N ILE A 110 -11.40 -8.81 -13.69
CA ILE A 110 -10.60 -8.67 -12.48
C ILE A 110 -11.10 -7.44 -11.71
N ALA A 111 -11.30 -7.59 -10.41
CA ALA A 111 -11.78 -6.51 -9.57
C ALA A 111 -10.83 -5.30 -9.59
N ASN A 112 -11.38 -4.12 -9.37
CA ASN A 112 -10.61 -2.90 -9.18
C ASN A 112 -10.27 -2.67 -7.69
N ILE A 113 -9.44 -1.67 -7.43
CA ILE A 113 -9.00 -1.33 -6.06
C ILE A 113 -10.19 -0.92 -5.18
N GLY A 114 -11.14 -0.15 -5.71
CA GLY A 114 -12.33 0.28 -4.98
C GLY A 114 -13.16 -0.89 -4.48
N GLN A 115 -13.47 -1.83 -5.38
CA GLN A 115 -14.24 -3.05 -5.07
C GLN A 115 -13.57 -3.90 -4.00
N LEU A 116 -12.25 -4.11 -4.11
CA LEU A 116 -11.50 -4.82 -3.07
C LEU A 116 -11.58 -4.10 -1.72
N VAL A 117 -11.37 -2.78 -1.71
CA VAL A 117 -11.39 -1.97 -0.49
C VAL A 117 -12.77 -1.99 0.17
N GLU A 118 -13.85 -1.90 -0.60
CA GLU A 118 -15.21 -1.98 -0.08
C GLU A 118 -15.52 -3.36 0.51
N GLU A 119 -15.18 -4.43 -0.21
CA GLU A 119 -15.47 -5.79 0.26
C GLU A 119 -14.64 -6.17 1.49
N VAL A 120 -13.35 -5.84 1.52
CA VAL A 120 -12.48 -6.08 2.70
C VAL A 120 -12.96 -5.25 3.89
N ARG A 121 -13.41 -4.01 3.68
CA ARG A 121 -13.98 -3.18 4.76
C ARG A 121 -15.20 -3.84 5.37
N ALA A 122 -16.08 -4.42 4.54
CA ALA A 122 -17.31 -5.05 4.99
C ALA A 122 -17.08 -6.37 5.73
N THR A 123 -16.02 -7.12 5.39
CA THR A 123 -15.89 -8.54 5.80
C THR A 123 -14.70 -8.85 6.70
N ALA A 124 -13.60 -8.11 6.66
CA ALA A 124 -12.34 -8.55 7.29
C ALA A 124 -12.21 -8.22 8.79
N GLY A 125 -13.13 -7.45 9.38
CA GLY A 125 -13.10 -7.09 10.80
C GLY A 125 -11.85 -6.30 11.24
N ILE A 126 -11.22 -5.55 10.33
CA ILE A 126 -10.00 -4.77 10.61
C ILE A 126 -10.38 -3.45 11.30
N ARG A 127 -9.70 -3.09 12.39
CA ARG A 127 -9.87 -1.78 13.06
C ARG A 127 -9.78 -0.64 12.05
N SER A 128 -10.76 0.27 12.06
CA SER A 128 -10.92 1.35 11.06
C SER A 128 -9.67 2.21 10.85
N SER A 129 -8.93 2.53 11.93
CA SER A 129 -7.68 3.30 11.84
C SER A 129 -6.58 2.52 11.09
N THR A 130 -6.41 1.23 11.40
CA THR A 130 -5.47 0.32 10.72
C THR A 130 -5.86 0.13 9.26
N PHE A 131 -7.15 -0.13 9.00
CA PHE A 131 -7.68 -0.29 7.65
C PHE A 131 -7.40 0.95 6.79
N SER A 132 -7.62 2.14 7.34
CA SER A 132 -7.33 3.40 6.65
C SER A 132 -5.86 3.53 6.24
N VAL A 133 -4.92 3.08 7.09
CA VAL A 133 -3.48 3.08 6.78
C VAL A 133 -3.15 2.09 5.67
N TYR A 134 -3.77 0.90 5.68
CA TYR A 134 -3.59 -0.12 4.66
C TYR A 134 -4.06 0.35 3.29
N VAL A 135 -5.27 0.91 3.23
CA VAL A 135 -5.85 1.46 1.99
C VAL A 135 -5.04 2.63 1.46
N GLN A 136 -4.56 3.52 2.33
CA GLN A 136 -3.69 4.63 1.91
C GLN A 136 -2.39 4.13 1.28
N ALA A 137 -1.78 3.07 1.84
CA ALA A 137 -0.59 2.47 1.26
C ALA A 137 -0.88 1.81 -0.09
N LEU A 138 -1.97 1.04 -0.21
CA LEU A 138 -2.37 0.41 -1.47
C LEU A 138 -2.61 1.44 -2.57
N ARG A 139 -3.39 2.49 -2.28
CA ARG A 139 -3.68 3.57 -3.23
C ARG A 139 -2.43 4.34 -3.64
N LEU A 140 -1.49 4.57 -2.71
CA LEU A 140 -0.22 5.21 -3.04
C LEU A 140 0.55 4.38 -4.06
N ILE A 141 0.76 3.09 -3.77
CA ILE A 141 1.50 2.18 -4.65
C ILE A 141 0.85 2.11 -6.02
N ALA A 142 -0.46 1.87 -6.07
CA ALA A 142 -1.20 1.80 -7.32
C ALA A 142 -1.15 3.11 -8.12
N SER A 143 -1.30 4.26 -7.45
CA SER A 143 -1.22 5.56 -8.12
C SER A 143 0.17 5.84 -8.67
N GLU A 144 1.24 5.40 -8.01
CA GLU A 144 2.60 5.64 -8.49
C GLU A 144 2.96 4.68 -9.63
N ILE A 145 2.45 3.44 -9.62
CA ILE A 145 2.61 2.49 -10.74
C ILE A 145 1.82 2.95 -11.97
N ALA A 146 0.57 3.41 -11.77
CA ALA A 146 -0.29 3.89 -12.85
C ALA A 146 -0.09 5.38 -13.18
N GLU A 147 0.93 6.02 -12.60
CA GLU A 147 1.30 7.43 -12.84
C GLU A 147 0.16 8.45 -12.61
N ILE A 148 -0.71 8.18 -11.63
CA ILE A 148 -1.87 9.01 -11.30
C ILE A 148 -1.48 10.13 -10.32
N GLY A 149 -1.32 11.33 -10.88
CA GLY A 149 -1.09 12.59 -10.17
C GLY A 149 -2.35 13.35 -9.78
N ASP A 150 -2.25 14.68 -9.70
CA ASP A 150 -3.39 15.56 -9.44
C ASP A 150 -4.43 15.46 -10.57
N GLN A 151 -5.71 15.53 -10.21
CA GLN A 151 -6.81 15.30 -11.16
C GLN A 151 -7.31 16.63 -11.73
N PRO A 152 -7.69 16.71 -13.02
CA PRO A 152 -8.24 17.92 -13.57
C PRO A 152 -9.59 18.26 -12.92
N ALA A 153 -9.85 19.55 -12.73
CA ALA A 153 -11.13 20.04 -12.28
C ALA A 153 -12.15 19.94 -13.42
N MET A 154 -13.34 19.45 -13.10
CA MET A 154 -14.42 19.23 -14.05
C MET A 154 -15.56 20.21 -13.76
N GLY A 155 -16.15 20.78 -14.81
CA GLY A 155 -17.37 21.58 -14.75
C GLY A 155 -18.60 20.71 -14.46
N ALA A 156 -19.73 21.35 -14.20
CA ALA A 156 -20.99 20.65 -13.96
C ALA A 156 -21.47 19.83 -15.18
N ASP A 157 -21.01 20.20 -16.37
CA ASP A 157 -21.21 19.56 -17.67
C ASP A 157 -20.21 18.43 -17.96
N GLY A 158 -19.27 18.16 -17.05
CA GLY A 158 -18.19 17.20 -17.28
C GLY A 158 -17.09 17.71 -18.22
N ALA A 159 -17.08 18.99 -18.59
CA ALA A 159 -15.99 19.59 -19.34
C ALA A 159 -14.79 19.90 -18.44
N LEU A 160 -13.59 19.91 -19.00
CA LEU A 160 -12.38 20.30 -18.27
C LEU A 160 -12.42 21.81 -17.96
N LEU A 161 -12.35 22.17 -16.68
CA LEU A 161 -12.14 23.55 -16.29
C LEU A 161 -10.72 23.97 -16.67
N LYS A 162 -10.62 25.06 -17.42
CA LYS A 162 -9.37 25.61 -17.91
C LYS A 162 -9.07 26.95 -17.24
N ASP A 163 -7.79 27.22 -17.04
CA ASP A 163 -7.33 28.54 -16.61
C ASP A 163 -7.47 29.57 -17.75
N LYS A 164 -7.14 30.84 -17.45
CA LYS A 164 -7.17 31.93 -18.45
C LYS A 164 -6.25 31.69 -19.65
N LYS A 165 -5.32 30.73 -19.57
CA LYS A 165 -4.37 30.34 -20.62
C LYS A 165 -4.79 29.04 -21.33
N GLY A 166 -5.98 28.52 -21.06
CA GLY A 166 -6.51 27.31 -21.68
C GLY A 166 -5.97 25.99 -21.11
N ARG A 167 -5.20 26.02 -20.02
CA ARG A 167 -4.61 24.82 -19.39
C ARG A 167 -5.59 24.20 -18.38
N PRO A 168 -5.67 22.87 -18.24
CA PRO A 168 -6.53 22.25 -17.23
C PRO A 168 -6.16 22.70 -15.81
N ILE A 169 -7.16 23.11 -15.04
CA ILE A 169 -6.99 23.41 -13.62
C ILE A 169 -6.82 22.09 -12.87
N LEU A 170 -5.72 21.90 -12.15
CA LEU A 170 -5.47 20.67 -11.40
C LEU A 170 -5.95 20.80 -9.95
N MET A 171 -6.69 19.79 -9.51
CA MET A 171 -7.12 19.59 -8.13
C MET A 171 -6.07 18.77 -7.40
N SER A 172 -5.46 19.36 -6.37
CA SER A 172 -4.45 18.66 -5.59
C SER A 172 -5.01 17.40 -4.95
N ARG A 173 -4.32 16.27 -5.12
CA ARG A 173 -4.64 14.99 -4.45
C ARG A 173 -4.54 15.06 -2.92
N PHE A 174 -3.96 16.13 -2.38
CA PHE A 174 -3.85 16.39 -0.94
C PHE A 174 -4.98 17.29 -0.42
N ASP A 175 -5.79 17.87 -1.30
CA ASP A 175 -6.89 18.75 -0.92
C ASP A 175 -8.14 17.96 -0.52
N TYR A 176 -8.36 17.87 0.80
CA TYR A 176 -9.55 17.23 1.35
C TYR A 176 -10.77 18.17 1.43
N LYS A 177 -10.59 19.50 1.25
CA LYS A 177 -11.66 20.49 1.42
C LYS A 177 -12.41 20.75 0.11
N LYS A 178 -11.69 20.93 -1.01
CA LYS A 178 -12.30 21.24 -2.31
C LYS A 178 -12.55 19.99 -3.18
N GLY A 179 -12.47 18.80 -2.59
CA GLY A 179 -12.76 17.54 -3.28
C GLY A 179 -11.63 16.93 -4.10
N GLY A 180 -10.46 17.55 -4.20
CA GLY A 180 -9.32 17.03 -4.99
C GLY A 180 -8.86 15.63 -4.56
N ARG A 181 -8.83 15.38 -3.24
CA ARG A 181 -8.58 14.05 -2.68
C ARG A 181 -9.63 13.03 -3.13
N LYS A 182 -10.91 13.42 -3.17
CA LYS A 182 -12.01 12.53 -3.57
C LYS A 182 -11.91 12.16 -5.05
N ALA A 183 -11.61 13.14 -5.90
CA ALA A 183 -11.36 12.91 -7.33
C ALA A 183 -10.19 11.94 -7.54
N TRP A 184 -9.05 12.18 -6.86
CA TRP A 184 -7.90 11.29 -6.91
C TRP A 184 -8.20 9.88 -6.42
N VAL A 185 -8.90 9.74 -5.28
CA VAL A 185 -9.31 8.42 -4.77
C VAL A 185 -10.18 7.69 -5.78
N SER A 186 -11.17 8.37 -6.37
CA SER A 186 -12.08 7.76 -7.35
C SER A 186 -11.33 7.25 -8.58
N LYS A 187 -10.33 8.01 -9.05
CA LYS A 187 -9.49 7.60 -10.18
C LYS A 187 -8.62 6.39 -9.84
N VAL A 188 -8.03 6.37 -8.65
CA VAL A 188 -7.19 5.24 -8.20
C VAL A 188 -8.03 3.99 -7.93
N ASP A 189 -9.21 4.15 -7.34
CA ASP A 189 -10.12 3.03 -7.03
C ASP A 189 -10.65 2.36 -8.31
N ALA A 190 -10.71 3.10 -9.43
CA ALA A 190 -11.08 2.55 -10.73
C ALA A 190 -9.97 1.71 -11.40
N ILE A 191 -8.73 1.69 -10.86
CA ILE A 191 -7.64 0.88 -11.42
C ILE A 191 -7.90 -0.60 -11.15
N THR A 192 -7.83 -1.43 -12.20
CA THR A 192 -7.88 -2.89 -12.11
C THR A 192 -6.70 -3.44 -11.31
N LEU A 193 -6.94 -4.42 -10.43
CA LEU A 193 -5.89 -5.01 -9.60
C LEU A 193 -4.74 -5.67 -10.39
N SER A 194 -4.94 -5.99 -11.66
CA SER A 194 -3.90 -6.52 -12.55
C SER A 194 -2.68 -5.60 -12.73
N VAL A 195 -2.85 -4.28 -12.52
CA VAL A 195 -1.74 -3.31 -12.54
C VAL A 195 -0.74 -3.55 -11.41
N LEU A 196 -1.15 -4.23 -10.33
CA LEU A 196 -0.30 -4.54 -9.18
C LEU A 196 0.40 -5.90 -9.33
N SER A 197 0.93 -6.19 -10.52
CA SER A 197 1.73 -7.40 -10.73
C SER A 197 2.97 -7.40 -9.83
N SER A 198 3.49 -8.59 -9.47
CA SER A 198 4.68 -8.71 -8.64
C SER A 198 5.89 -7.98 -9.23
N SER A 199 6.05 -8.00 -10.55
CA SER A 199 7.11 -7.29 -11.27
C SER A 199 6.95 -5.77 -11.19
N ASP A 200 5.72 -5.25 -11.32
CA ASP A 200 5.48 -3.81 -11.28
C ASP A 200 5.67 -3.26 -9.86
N VAL A 201 5.22 -4.00 -8.84
CA VAL A 201 5.48 -3.66 -7.43
C VAL A 201 6.98 -3.70 -7.12
N GLN A 202 7.72 -4.68 -7.62
CA GLN A 202 9.16 -4.76 -7.42
C GLN A 202 9.88 -3.59 -8.11
N ARG A 203 9.50 -3.23 -9.34
CA ARG A 203 10.05 -2.06 -10.06
C ARG A 203 9.74 -0.77 -9.32
N TRP A 204 8.50 -0.60 -8.86
CA TRP A 204 8.09 0.54 -8.04
C TRP A 204 8.94 0.66 -6.77
N LYS A 205 9.14 -0.44 -6.05
CA LYS A 205 9.94 -0.47 -4.81
C LYS A 205 11.37 0.05 -5.04
N LEU A 206 12.04 -0.43 -6.09
CA LEU A 206 13.40 -0.01 -6.43
C LEU A 206 13.44 1.47 -6.82
N SER A 207 12.53 1.90 -7.70
CA SER A 207 12.41 3.29 -8.14
C SER A 207 12.11 4.25 -6.97
N TYR A 208 11.29 3.84 -6.01
CA TYR A 208 10.93 4.64 -4.84
C TYR A 208 12.17 5.02 -4.01
N VAL A 209 13.11 4.09 -3.84
CA VAL A 209 14.36 4.34 -3.09
C VAL A 209 15.34 5.14 -3.91
N GLU A 210 15.48 4.84 -5.21
CA GLU A 210 16.39 5.51 -6.13
C GLU A 210 16.06 7.01 -6.28
N LYS A 211 14.78 7.36 -6.42
CA LYS A 211 14.28 8.75 -6.51
C LYS A 211 14.61 9.63 -5.28
N ARG A 212 15.16 9.06 -4.20
CA ARG A 212 15.54 9.80 -2.98
C ARG A 212 17.05 10.05 -2.86
N GLY A 213 17.80 9.72 -3.91
CA GLY A 213 19.23 10.01 -4.04
C GLY A 213 20.13 9.08 -3.22
N THR A 214 21.41 9.47 -3.15
CA THR A 214 22.48 8.68 -2.52
C THR A 214 22.73 9.02 -1.06
N ALA A 215 22.16 10.12 -0.55
CA ALA A 215 22.36 10.55 0.84
C ALA A 215 21.91 9.47 1.84
N PRO A 216 22.79 9.00 2.75
CA PRO A 216 22.52 7.83 3.59
C PRO A 216 21.22 7.90 4.40
N ASP A 217 20.93 9.06 5.02
CA ASP A 217 19.72 9.25 5.82
C ASP A 217 18.44 9.38 4.98
N ALA A 218 18.52 9.99 3.80
CA ALA A 218 17.39 10.05 2.88
C ALA A 218 17.04 8.64 2.39
N ARG A 219 18.05 7.86 1.99
CA ARG A 219 17.90 6.48 1.56
C ARG A 219 17.35 5.58 2.66
N ARG A 220 17.88 5.67 3.89
CA ARG A 220 17.38 4.92 5.06
C ARG A 220 15.90 5.21 5.34
N ARG A 221 15.49 6.49 5.26
CA ARG A 221 14.08 6.89 5.42
C ARG A 221 13.21 6.36 4.28
N ALA A 222 13.70 6.38 3.05
CA ALA A 222 13.00 5.82 1.89
C ALA A 222 12.76 4.32 2.07
N VAL A 223 13.79 3.55 2.46
CA VAL A 223 13.70 2.11 2.76
C VAL A 223 12.66 1.83 3.85
N ASN A 224 12.67 2.60 4.94
CA ASN A 224 11.67 2.44 6.01
C ASN A 224 10.25 2.72 5.52
N SER A 225 10.08 3.73 4.65
CA SER A 225 8.78 4.12 4.09
C SER A 225 8.27 3.07 3.11
N VAL A 226 9.10 2.61 2.17
CA VAL A 226 8.73 1.59 1.17
C VAL A 226 8.34 0.28 1.86
N ASN A 227 9.11 -0.15 2.87
CA ASN A 227 8.78 -1.34 3.64
C ASN A 227 7.47 -1.20 4.42
N SER A 228 7.17 0.01 4.92
CA SER A 228 5.90 0.30 5.59
C SER A 228 4.73 0.21 4.60
N HIS A 229 4.87 0.85 3.44
CA HIS A 229 3.86 0.81 2.38
C HIS A 229 3.60 -0.63 1.91
N LEU A 230 4.65 -1.40 1.64
CA LEU A 230 4.53 -2.81 1.23
C LEU A 230 3.82 -3.65 2.28
N ARG A 231 4.23 -3.58 3.55
CA ARG A 231 3.57 -4.36 4.63
C ARG A 231 2.10 -3.99 4.77
N ASN A 232 1.78 -2.71 4.76
CA ASN A 232 0.42 -2.21 4.94
C ASN A 232 -0.48 -2.57 3.76
N ALA A 233 -0.01 -2.38 2.52
CA ALA A 233 -0.79 -2.73 1.32
C ALA A 233 -0.98 -4.25 1.21
N ARG A 234 0.08 -5.04 1.41
CA ARG A 234 0.05 -6.51 1.39
C ARG A 234 -0.93 -7.10 2.42
N SER A 235 -1.16 -6.41 3.53
CA SER A 235 -2.11 -6.87 4.57
C SER A 235 -3.54 -7.00 4.05
N LEU A 236 -3.93 -6.23 3.02
CA LEU A 236 -5.24 -6.33 2.36
C LEU A 236 -5.39 -7.59 1.49
N PHE A 237 -4.29 -8.28 1.20
CA PHE A 237 -4.24 -9.52 0.42
C PHE A 237 -3.87 -10.73 1.30
N SER A 238 -3.93 -10.58 2.62
CA SER A 238 -3.74 -11.69 3.55
C SER A 238 -4.94 -12.65 3.50
N GLU A 239 -4.72 -13.91 3.86
CA GLU A 239 -5.77 -14.92 3.94
C GLU A 239 -6.96 -14.44 4.80
N LYS A 240 -6.67 -13.82 5.95
CA LYS A 240 -7.69 -13.21 6.82
C LYS A 240 -8.51 -12.13 6.11
N ALA A 241 -7.87 -11.27 5.33
CA ALA A 241 -8.56 -10.20 4.61
C ALA A 241 -9.38 -10.73 3.42
N LEU A 242 -8.92 -11.80 2.76
CA LEU A 242 -9.53 -12.35 1.56
C LEU A 242 -10.55 -13.46 1.81
N LYS A 243 -10.68 -13.95 3.06
CA LYS A 243 -11.54 -15.08 3.45
C LYS A 243 -12.94 -15.06 2.83
N HIS A 244 -13.56 -13.89 2.74
CA HIS A 244 -14.91 -13.72 2.17
C HIS A 244 -14.92 -12.99 0.81
N VAL A 245 -13.77 -12.47 0.36
CA VAL A 245 -13.65 -11.68 -0.87
C VAL A 245 -13.77 -12.56 -2.11
N HIS A 246 -13.17 -13.74 -2.10
CA HIS A 246 -13.16 -14.67 -3.24
C HIS A 246 -14.56 -15.13 -3.67
N SER A 247 -15.56 -15.04 -2.78
CA SER A 247 -16.94 -15.39 -3.09
C SER A 247 -17.64 -14.38 -4.01
N LYS A 248 -17.12 -13.14 -4.12
CA LYS A 248 -17.75 -12.04 -4.86
C LYS A 248 -16.86 -11.41 -5.92
N LEU A 249 -15.54 -11.45 -5.74
CA LEU A 249 -14.58 -10.76 -6.60
C LEU A 249 -13.58 -11.72 -7.21
N THR A 250 -13.37 -11.60 -8.53
CA THR A 250 -12.27 -12.25 -9.22
C THR A 250 -10.99 -11.45 -8.99
N LEU A 251 -9.99 -12.06 -8.35
CA LEU A 251 -8.69 -11.46 -8.05
C LEU A 251 -7.63 -11.96 -9.04
N PRO A 252 -6.56 -11.18 -9.28
CA PRO A 252 -5.49 -11.63 -10.17
C PRO A 252 -4.72 -12.82 -9.55
N SER A 253 -4.20 -13.69 -10.42
CA SER A 253 -3.32 -14.80 -10.06
C SER A 253 -1.98 -14.65 -10.80
N PRO A 254 -0.83 -14.59 -10.10
CA PRO A 254 -0.69 -14.58 -8.65
C PRO A 254 -1.26 -13.30 -8.00
N LEU A 255 -1.58 -13.37 -6.70
CA LEU A 255 -2.04 -12.21 -5.95
C LEU A 255 -0.99 -11.08 -5.96
N PRO A 256 -1.43 -9.81 -5.87
CA PRO A 256 -0.51 -8.68 -5.75
C PRO A 256 0.46 -8.87 -4.59
N PHE A 257 1.69 -8.38 -4.74
CA PHE A 257 2.78 -8.52 -3.77
C PHE A 257 3.32 -9.95 -3.55
N ALA A 258 2.81 -10.98 -4.23
CA ALA A 258 3.38 -12.34 -4.14
C ALA A 258 4.86 -12.33 -4.57
N GLY A 259 5.73 -12.98 -3.79
CA GLY A 259 7.17 -13.03 -4.06
C GLY A 259 7.96 -11.72 -3.85
N VAL A 260 7.30 -10.61 -3.50
CA VAL A 260 8.00 -9.34 -3.25
C VAL A 260 8.58 -9.31 -1.83
N SER A 261 9.91 -9.24 -1.74
CA SER A 261 10.66 -9.14 -0.49
C SER A 261 10.84 -7.68 -0.05
N LEU A 262 10.89 -7.49 1.27
CA LEU A 262 11.20 -6.19 1.89
C LEU A 262 12.68 -5.85 1.73
N GLU A 263 12.98 -4.55 1.68
CA GLU A 263 14.35 -4.06 1.69
C GLU A 263 15.02 -4.31 3.04
N LYS A 264 16.31 -4.64 3.02
CA LYS A 264 17.10 -4.79 4.24
C LYS A 264 17.16 -3.45 4.98
N ARG A 265 16.78 -3.46 6.26
CA ARG A 265 16.86 -2.27 7.12
C ARG A 265 18.27 -2.14 7.67
N GLY A 266 18.79 -0.91 7.70
CA GLY A 266 20.00 -0.58 8.46
C GLY A 266 19.75 -0.64 9.97
N THR A 267 20.82 -0.46 10.75
CA THR A 267 20.72 -0.45 12.21
C THR A 267 19.87 0.74 12.69
N SER A 268 19.02 0.47 13.69
CA SER A 268 18.18 1.47 14.34
C SER A 268 18.64 1.80 15.74
N ARG A 269 19.85 1.36 16.11
CA ARG A 269 20.39 1.48 17.46
C ARG A 269 20.43 2.96 17.84
N TYR A 270 19.88 3.25 19.01
CA TYR A 270 19.96 4.58 19.58
C TYR A 270 21.40 4.91 19.92
N GLN A 271 21.78 6.15 19.67
CA GLN A 271 23.04 6.72 20.12
C GLN A 271 22.69 7.91 20.99
N SER A 272 23.03 7.82 22.26
CA SER A 272 22.79 8.91 23.20
C SER A 272 23.62 10.12 22.79
N LYS A 273 22.98 11.29 22.80
CA LYS A 273 23.64 12.60 22.73
C LYS A 273 23.16 13.53 23.84
N ILE A 274 22.52 12.96 24.86
CA ILE A 274 21.84 13.70 25.90
C ILE A 274 22.60 13.49 27.21
N GLU A 275 23.05 14.60 27.80
CA GLU A 275 23.53 14.64 29.17
C GLU A 275 22.33 14.82 30.10
N ALA A 276 21.72 13.69 30.47
CA ALA A 276 20.46 13.68 31.22
C ALA A 276 20.49 14.50 32.53
N PRO A 277 21.55 14.44 33.38
CA PRO A 277 21.61 15.24 34.59
C PRO A 277 21.58 16.75 34.32
N GLN A 278 22.35 17.21 33.32
CA GLN A 278 22.37 18.62 32.93
C GLN A 278 21.01 19.06 32.37
N LEU A 279 20.39 18.22 31.52
CA LEU A 279 19.10 18.53 30.93
C LEU A 279 17.99 18.66 31.99
N VAL A 280 18.02 17.82 33.04
CA VAL A 280 17.09 17.91 34.17
C VAL A 280 17.33 19.17 34.99
N ALA A 281 18.59 19.52 35.27
CA ALA A 281 18.93 20.76 35.97
C ALA A 281 18.44 21.99 35.19
N ASP A 282 18.68 22.04 33.88
CA ASP A 282 18.21 23.10 33.00
C ASP A 282 16.67 23.19 32.97
N ALA A 283 15.97 22.05 32.96
CA ALA A 283 14.51 22.04 33.01
C ALA A 283 13.98 22.64 34.32
N GLN A 284 14.64 22.38 35.45
CA GLN A 284 14.25 22.98 36.73
C GLN A 284 14.50 24.49 36.77
N THR A 285 15.59 24.98 36.20
CA THR A 285 15.92 26.41 36.23
C THR A 285 15.13 27.22 35.20
N GLU A 286 14.92 26.69 34.00
CA GLU A 286 14.34 27.43 32.88
C GLU A 286 12.85 27.15 32.67
N LEU A 287 12.38 25.92 32.93
CA LEU A 287 10.98 25.55 32.69
C LEU A 287 10.11 25.66 33.95
N ALA A 288 10.61 25.19 35.09
CA ALA A 288 9.80 25.16 36.31
C ALA A 288 9.58 26.55 36.93
N LYS A 289 10.55 27.47 36.76
CA LYS A 289 10.50 28.83 37.31
C LYS A 289 9.70 29.81 36.45
N ASP A 290 9.53 29.54 35.17
CA ASP A 290 8.72 30.38 34.27
C ASP A 290 7.24 29.94 34.37
N PRO A 291 6.33 30.80 34.87
CA PRO A 291 4.91 30.48 35.00
C PRO A 291 4.27 30.07 33.68
N SER A 292 4.79 30.55 32.56
CA SER A 292 4.30 30.21 31.23
C SER A 292 4.78 28.82 30.77
N MET A 293 5.82 28.24 31.38
CA MET A 293 6.42 26.94 30.99
C MET A 293 6.09 25.79 31.97
N VAL A 294 5.19 26.01 32.93
CA VAL A 294 4.74 24.98 33.89
C VAL A 294 4.23 23.71 33.21
N GLN A 295 3.35 23.82 32.20
CA GLN A 295 2.84 22.64 31.49
C GLN A 295 3.95 21.94 30.67
N PRO A 296 4.81 22.65 29.90
CA PRO A 296 6.03 22.08 29.33
C PRO A 296 6.94 21.34 30.32
N PHE A 297 7.15 21.87 31.53
CA PHE A 297 7.93 21.23 32.58
C PHE A 297 7.31 19.91 33.04
N ARG A 298 6.00 19.90 33.30
CA ARG A 298 5.26 18.66 33.64
C ARG A 298 5.39 17.60 32.54
N ILE A 299 5.25 18.01 31.28
CA ILE A 299 5.42 17.13 30.11
C ILE A 299 6.85 16.57 30.06
N PHE A 300 7.87 17.40 30.32
CA PHE A 300 9.26 16.99 30.35
C PHE A 300 9.50 15.91 31.41
N CYS A 301 9.05 16.12 32.66
CA CYS A 301 9.20 15.15 33.75
C CYS A 301 8.54 13.81 33.38
N LEU A 302 7.29 13.82 32.91
CA LEU A 302 6.58 12.60 32.54
C LEU A 302 7.24 11.85 31.37
N ALA A 303 7.88 12.57 30.44
CA ALA A 303 8.56 11.96 29.31
C ALA A 303 9.96 11.43 29.66
N MET A 304 10.74 12.18 30.45
CA MET A 304 12.13 11.88 30.77
C MET A 304 12.26 10.91 31.95
N MET A 305 11.40 11.02 32.96
CA MET A 305 11.49 10.23 34.20
C MET A 305 10.56 9.00 34.16
N CYS A 306 9.32 9.16 33.66
CA CYS A 306 8.36 8.05 33.55
C CYS A 306 8.35 7.39 32.16
N GLY A 307 9.11 7.97 31.22
CA GLY A 307 9.20 7.47 29.86
C GLY A 307 7.90 7.58 29.06
N LEU A 308 6.86 8.30 29.47
CA LEU A 308 5.52 8.20 28.85
C LEU A 308 5.50 8.65 27.37
N ARG A 309 4.63 8.04 26.55
CA ARG A 309 4.44 8.44 25.14
C ARG A 309 3.65 9.74 25.08
N LYS A 310 3.85 10.52 24.01
CA LYS A 310 3.13 11.80 23.78
C LYS A 310 1.61 11.69 24.03
N ARG A 311 0.97 10.65 23.49
CA ARG A 311 -0.47 10.43 23.66
C ARG A 311 -0.84 10.08 25.11
N GLU A 312 -0.03 9.22 25.76
CA GLU A 312 -0.24 8.85 27.17
C GLU A 312 -0.19 10.11 28.06
N ILE A 313 0.77 11.01 27.83
CA ILE A 313 0.90 12.29 28.55
C ILE A 313 -0.30 13.21 28.31
N ASP A 314 -0.71 13.37 27.05
CA ASP A 314 -1.78 14.31 26.66
C ASP A 314 -3.15 13.95 27.27
N SER A 315 -3.39 12.65 27.48
CA SER A 315 -4.64 12.10 28.00
C SER A 315 -4.54 11.58 29.44
N LEU A 316 -3.44 11.84 30.16
CA LEU A 316 -3.24 11.31 31.50
C LEU A 316 -4.19 11.99 32.50
N LEU A 317 -4.99 11.18 33.19
CA LEU A 317 -5.92 11.64 34.23
C LEU A 317 -5.30 11.53 35.62
N TRP A 318 -5.70 12.41 36.54
CA TRP A 318 -5.32 12.34 37.95
C TRP A 318 -5.83 11.07 38.64
N ALA A 319 -6.93 10.49 38.17
CA ALA A 319 -7.45 9.20 38.65
C ALA A 319 -6.47 8.03 38.40
N GLN A 320 -5.61 8.16 37.38
CA GLN A 320 -4.60 7.17 37.04
C GLN A 320 -3.29 7.32 37.85
N VAL A 321 -3.19 8.35 38.70
CA VAL A 321 -1.98 8.64 39.49
C VAL A 321 -2.22 8.28 40.95
N ASP A 322 -1.64 7.16 41.37
CA ASP A 322 -1.61 6.73 42.76
C ASP A 322 -0.33 7.26 43.43
N LEU A 323 -0.49 8.38 44.16
CA LEU A 323 0.60 9.04 44.86
C LEU A 323 1.04 8.29 46.13
N ASN A 324 0.24 7.35 46.64
CA ASN A 324 0.59 6.56 47.83
C ASN A 324 1.41 5.34 47.42
N ALA A 325 0.99 4.66 46.34
CA ALA A 325 1.73 3.55 45.76
C ALA A 325 2.90 4.01 44.87
N ALA A 326 3.08 5.32 44.66
CA ALA A 326 4.08 5.90 43.77
C ALA A 326 3.99 5.37 42.33
N LYS A 327 2.76 5.30 41.78
CA LYS A 327 2.48 4.67 40.48
C LYS A 327 1.62 5.53 39.56
N ILE A 328 1.87 5.41 38.27
CA ILE A 328 1.00 5.90 37.20
C ILE A 328 0.45 4.70 36.42
N ASN A 329 -0.86 4.49 36.49
CA ASN A 329 -1.56 3.38 35.83
C ASN A 329 -1.91 3.77 34.39
N ILE A 330 -1.19 3.22 33.41
CA ILE A 330 -1.52 3.42 32.00
C ILE A 330 -2.54 2.38 31.60
N GLU A 331 -3.79 2.79 31.41
CA GLU A 331 -4.92 1.92 31.08
C GLU A 331 -5.88 2.58 30.08
N ALA A 332 -6.84 1.82 29.58
CA ALA A 332 -7.87 2.37 28.71
C ALA A 332 -8.82 3.27 29.51
N THR A 333 -9.12 4.44 28.95
CA THR A 333 -10.08 5.41 29.48
C THR A 333 -11.02 5.82 28.36
N GLU A 334 -12.07 6.58 28.70
CA GLU A 334 -12.94 7.23 27.71
C GLU A 334 -12.17 8.13 26.72
N HIS A 335 -10.96 8.55 27.11
CA HIS A 335 -10.09 9.46 26.38
C HIS A 335 -8.91 8.77 25.69
N PHE A 336 -8.56 7.56 26.11
CA PHE A 336 -7.35 6.89 25.66
C PHE A 336 -7.58 5.40 25.49
N HIS A 337 -7.22 4.87 24.33
CA HIS A 337 -7.19 3.43 24.12
C HIS A 337 -5.75 3.04 23.77
N PRO A 338 -5.11 2.20 24.59
CA PRO A 338 -3.79 1.64 24.30
C PRO A 338 -3.73 0.97 22.93
N LYS A 339 -2.52 0.86 22.37
CA LYS A 339 -2.31 0.24 21.06
C LYS A 339 -2.48 -1.29 21.13
N SER A 340 -2.13 -1.88 22.28
CA SER A 340 -2.28 -3.29 22.63
C SER A 340 -2.56 -3.38 24.13
N GLU A 341 -3.11 -4.50 24.58
CA GLU A 341 -3.28 -4.81 26.01
C GLU A 341 -1.93 -4.81 26.74
N ASP A 342 -0.86 -5.29 26.12
CA ASP A 342 0.50 -5.25 26.69
C ASP A 342 1.03 -3.82 26.96
N SER A 343 0.38 -2.79 26.41
CA SER A 343 0.73 -1.40 26.71
C SER A 343 0.08 -0.91 28.00
N ILE A 344 -0.82 -1.69 28.60
CA ILE A 344 -1.46 -1.44 29.89
C ILE A 344 -0.51 -1.93 30.98
N ALA A 345 0.01 -1.01 31.77
CA ALA A 345 0.81 -1.33 32.94
C ALA A 345 0.96 -0.10 33.83
N ALA A 346 1.26 -0.35 35.10
CA ALA A 346 1.71 0.68 36.02
C ALA A 346 3.15 1.09 35.70
N VAL A 347 3.46 2.35 35.99
CA VAL A 347 4.81 2.92 35.93
C VAL A 347 5.16 3.37 37.32
N ASP A 348 6.24 2.81 37.86
CA ASP A 348 6.77 3.27 39.14
C ASP A 348 7.36 4.67 39.00
N VAL A 349 7.21 5.48 40.04
CA VAL A 349 7.57 6.90 40.07
C VAL A 349 8.50 7.15 41.25
N ASP A 350 9.62 7.81 41.00
CA ASP A 350 10.56 8.19 42.04
C ASP A 350 9.93 9.15 43.06
N SER A 351 10.36 9.06 44.32
CA SER A 351 9.78 9.81 45.44
C SER A 351 9.78 11.34 45.23
N GLU A 352 10.82 11.83 44.56
CA GLU A 352 11.04 13.23 44.21
C GLU A 352 9.99 13.70 43.20
N LEU A 353 9.67 12.86 42.20
CA LEU A 353 8.60 13.16 41.25
C LEU A 353 7.22 12.99 41.88
N VAL A 354 7.03 12.05 42.81
CA VAL A 354 5.79 11.95 43.61
C VAL A 354 5.55 13.24 44.40
N ALA A 355 6.58 13.84 45.00
CA ALA A 355 6.46 15.12 45.70
C ALA A 355 5.99 16.24 44.77
N LEU A 356 6.57 16.33 43.57
CA LEU A 356 6.14 17.28 42.55
C LEU A 356 4.69 17.03 42.08
N LEU A 357 4.34 15.78 41.79
CA LEU A 357 2.99 15.40 41.38
C LEU A 357 1.95 15.73 42.46
N ARG A 358 2.29 15.55 43.74
CA ARG A 358 1.41 15.93 44.87
C ARG A 358 1.17 17.44 44.90
N ALA A 359 2.21 18.24 44.73
CA ALA A 359 2.08 19.70 44.63
C ALA A 359 1.22 20.12 43.43
N TRP A 360 1.44 19.52 42.26
CA TRP A 360 0.64 19.79 41.06
C TRP A 360 -0.83 19.36 41.21
N LYS A 361 -1.10 18.24 41.89
CA LYS A 361 -2.46 17.76 42.16
C LYS A 361 -3.22 18.71 43.07
N GLY A 362 -2.54 19.35 44.03
CA GLY A 362 -3.12 20.39 44.89
C GLY A 362 -3.50 21.66 44.14
N GLN A 363 -2.85 21.95 43.00
CA GLN A 363 -3.09 23.14 42.17
C GLN A 363 -3.97 22.85 40.95
N ARG A 364 -4.51 21.63 40.83
CA ARG A 364 -5.23 21.22 39.62
C ARG A 364 -6.54 21.98 39.46
N THR A 365 -6.86 22.34 38.23
CA THR A 365 -8.14 22.95 37.84
C THR A 365 -9.07 21.96 37.15
N GLY A 366 -8.56 20.79 36.76
CA GLY A 366 -9.34 19.77 36.06
C GLY A 366 -8.91 18.34 36.40
N GLU A 367 -9.41 17.40 35.60
CA GLU A 367 -9.16 15.96 35.74
C GLU A 367 -7.82 15.52 35.14
N PHE A 368 -7.26 16.28 34.21
CA PHE A 368 -6.01 15.93 33.53
C PHE A 368 -4.78 16.41 34.30
N VAL A 369 -3.69 15.62 34.24
CA VAL A 369 -2.40 15.98 34.83
C VAL A 369 -1.77 17.18 34.11
N ILE A 370 -1.88 17.19 32.77
CA ILE A 370 -1.49 18.34 31.94
C ILE A 370 -2.74 19.15 31.61
N GLU A 371 -2.73 20.42 31.98
CA GLU A 371 -3.86 21.31 31.75
C GLU A 371 -3.81 21.89 30.34
N SER A 372 -4.97 22.03 29.72
CA SER A 372 -5.11 22.67 28.42
C SER A 372 -6.50 23.25 28.27
N LYS A 373 -6.57 24.40 27.58
CA LYS A 373 -7.84 25.05 27.21
C LYS A 373 -8.57 24.32 26.07
N ASN A 374 -7.89 23.43 25.35
CA ASN A 374 -8.52 22.66 24.30
C ASN A 374 -9.32 21.51 24.92
N PRO A 375 -10.53 21.20 24.42
CA PRO A 375 -11.27 20.03 24.87
C PRO A 375 -10.68 18.73 24.30
N PRO A 376 -10.89 17.60 24.98
CA PRO A 376 -10.56 16.29 24.44
C PRO A 376 -11.32 16.01 23.13
N ARG A 377 -10.61 15.54 22.09
CA ARG A 377 -11.19 15.20 20.78
C ARG A 377 -10.72 13.83 20.33
N TYR A 378 -11.22 12.79 20.98
CA TYR A 378 -10.76 11.41 20.77
C TYR A 378 -11.63 10.60 19.79
N HIS A 379 -12.84 11.05 19.48
CA HIS A 379 -13.75 10.42 18.52
C HIS A 379 -13.41 10.70 17.05
N ILE A 380 -12.51 11.65 16.78
CA ILE A 380 -12.12 12.00 15.41
C ILE A 380 -11.05 11.03 14.88
N SER A 381 -11.15 10.70 13.59
CA SER A 381 -10.25 9.77 12.90
C SER A 381 -8.79 10.26 12.82
N ARG A 382 -8.54 11.55 13.07
CA ARG A 382 -7.22 12.16 13.06
C ARG A 382 -6.70 12.33 14.48
N VAL A 383 -5.40 12.10 14.66
CA VAL A 383 -4.72 12.35 15.94
C VAL A 383 -4.77 13.84 16.24
N ASN A 384 -5.43 14.21 17.34
CA ASN A 384 -5.46 15.55 17.88
C ASN A 384 -4.93 15.50 19.32
N TYR A 385 -3.99 16.39 19.64
CA TYR A 385 -3.42 16.49 20.98
C TYR A 385 -3.94 17.76 21.63
N ARG A 386 -4.50 17.62 22.82
CA ARG A 386 -5.08 18.70 23.61
C ARG A 386 -4.02 19.74 23.97
N CYS A 387 -2.81 19.28 24.31
CA CYS A 387 -1.68 20.07 24.79
C CYS A 387 -0.66 20.39 23.68
N GLU A 388 -1.06 20.40 22.40
CA GLU A 388 -0.15 20.60 21.26
C GLU A 388 0.68 21.90 21.36
N LYS A 389 0.11 22.97 21.94
CA LYS A 389 0.83 24.22 22.17
C LYS A 389 2.02 24.02 23.11
N ASP A 390 1.81 23.34 24.23
CA ASP A 390 2.84 23.10 25.25
C ASP A 390 3.89 22.10 24.77
N PHE A 391 3.49 21.08 24.01
CA PHE A 391 4.44 20.20 23.32
C PHE A 391 5.36 20.99 22.38
N ARG A 392 4.83 21.94 21.60
CA ARG A 392 5.66 22.76 20.69
C ARG A 392 6.65 23.64 21.45
N ARG A 393 6.22 24.25 22.56
CA ARG A 393 7.11 25.06 23.42
C ARG A 393 8.21 24.21 24.03
N LEU A 394 7.88 23.03 24.53
CA LEU A 394 8.88 22.07 25.00
C LEU A 394 9.83 21.67 23.85
N TYR A 395 9.33 21.47 22.64
CA TYR A 395 10.17 21.10 21.50
C TYR A 395 11.14 22.20 21.09
N GLN A 396 10.74 23.47 21.14
CA GLN A 396 11.61 24.61 20.90
C GLN A 396 12.71 24.70 21.97
N TRP A 397 12.35 24.49 23.24
CA TRP A 397 13.34 24.43 24.31
C TRP A 397 14.30 23.24 24.17
N LEU A 398 13.81 22.05 23.83
CA LEU A 398 14.69 20.90 23.57
C LEU A 398 15.65 21.15 22.38
N GLU A 399 15.24 21.94 21.38
CA GLU A 399 16.13 22.37 20.28
C GLU A 399 17.24 23.29 20.78
N SER A 400 16.94 24.25 21.66
CA SER A 400 17.97 25.12 22.24
C SER A 400 18.97 24.35 23.10
N LYS A 401 18.58 23.18 23.61
CA LYS A 401 19.45 22.22 24.32
C LYS A 401 20.16 21.21 23.40
N GLY A 402 20.09 21.40 22.07
CA GLY A 402 20.81 20.57 21.10
C GLY A 402 20.07 19.31 20.63
N ILE A 403 18.84 19.07 21.06
CA ILE A 403 18.04 17.89 20.66
C ILE A 403 17.33 18.19 19.33
N SER A 404 18.05 17.99 18.23
CA SER A 404 17.59 18.26 16.87
C SER A 404 16.75 17.14 16.23
N ALA A 405 16.48 16.06 16.95
CA ALA A 405 15.71 14.94 16.43
C ALA A 405 14.29 15.36 16.00
N ARG A 406 13.74 14.66 15.00
CA ARG A 406 12.37 14.93 14.52
C ARG A 406 11.30 14.62 15.57
N LYS A 407 11.52 13.60 16.40
CA LYS A 407 10.59 13.16 17.45
C LYS A 407 11.23 13.37 18.83
N LYS A 408 11.39 14.64 19.22
CA LYS A 408 12.14 15.05 20.41
C LYS A 408 11.69 14.37 21.70
N LEU A 409 10.38 14.34 21.96
CA LEU A 409 9.84 13.65 23.13
C LEU A 409 10.18 12.15 23.16
N HIS A 410 10.29 11.54 21.98
CA HIS A 410 10.67 10.14 21.88
C HIS A 410 12.15 9.90 22.14
N GLU A 411 13.00 10.91 21.93
CA GLU A 411 14.41 10.83 22.33
C GLU A 411 14.57 10.83 23.85
N LEU A 412 13.76 11.60 24.59
CA LEU A 412 13.74 11.53 26.06
C LEU A 412 13.38 10.12 26.55
N ARG A 413 12.36 9.50 25.92
CA ARG A 413 12.01 8.10 26.22
C ARG A 413 13.15 7.13 25.89
N LYS A 414 13.87 7.35 24.78
CA LYS A 414 15.03 6.52 24.42
C LYS A 414 16.18 6.67 25.40
N GLU A 415 16.42 7.90 25.83
CA GLU A 415 17.45 8.25 26.79
C GLU A 415 17.19 7.55 28.13
N LEU A 416 15.98 7.65 28.67
CA LEU A 416 15.58 6.90 29.87
C LEU A 416 15.82 5.39 29.69
N GLY A 417 15.38 4.84 28.56
CA GLY A 417 15.59 3.44 28.23
C GLY A 417 17.07 3.02 28.24
N SER A 418 17.94 3.89 27.71
CA SER A 418 19.38 3.66 27.62
C SER A 418 20.05 3.71 28.99
N ILE A 419 19.64 4.65 29.83
CA ILE A 419 20.08 4.77 31.23
C ILE A 419 19.70 3.51 32.00
N LEU A 420 18.41 3.14 32.00
CA LEU A 420 17.92 1.96 32.71
C LEU A 420 18.57 0.67 32.20
N ALA A 421 18.77 0.53 30.89
CA ALA A 421 19.42 -0.65 30.33
C ALA A 421 20.89 -0.77 30.76
N SER A 422 21.56 0.37 30.97
CA SER A 422 22.96 0.42 31.41
C SER A 422 23.12 0.25 32.92
N ASP A 423 22.14 0.68 33.70
CA ASP A 423 22.20 0.68 35.16
C ASP A 423 21.56 -0.57 35.78
N LEU A 424 20.39 -0.97 35.28
CA LEU A 424 19.55 -2.03 35.85
C LEU A 424 19.37 -3.22 34.89
N GLY A 425 19.86 -3.09 33.66
CA GLY A 425 19.74 -4.12 32.64
C GLY A 425 18.49 -3.98 31.75
N ILE A 426 18.51 -4.74 30.65
CA ILE A 426 17.53 -4.58 29.55
C ILE A 426 16.09 -4.95 29.94
N TYR A 427 15.89 -5.87 30.88
CA TYR A 427 14.56 -6.28 31.33
C TYR A 427 13.87 -5.17 32.14
N ALA A 428 14.59 -4.53 33.06
CA ALA A 428 14.08 -3.37 33.79
C ALA A 428 13.70 -2.24 32.82
N ALA A 429 14.56 -1.95 31.84
CA ALA A 429 14.26 -0.98 30.78
C ALA A 429 13.01 -1.37 29.97
N GLN A 430 12.83 -2.66 29.62
CA GLN A 430 11.64 -3.14 28.91
C GLN A 430 10.36 -2.92 29.72
N GLN A 431 10.38 -3.22 31.01
CA GLN A 431 9.23 -3.07 31.91
C GLN A 431 8.82 -1.60 32.03
N VAL A 432 9.75 -0.70 32.33
CA VAL A 432 9.48 0.75 32.41
C VAL A 432 8.98 1.29 31.06
N LEU A 433 9.57 0.84 29.96
CA LEU A 433 9.16 1.25 28.62
C LEU A 433 7.94 0.48 28.07
N ARG A 434 7.35 -0.45 28.84
CA ARG A 434 6.13 -1.19 28.46
C ARG A 434 6.19 -1.69 27.01
N HIS A 435 7.29 -2.37 26.67
CA HIS A 435 7.46 -3.00 25.37
C HIS A 435 7.07 -4.47 25.48
N ALA A 436 6.10 -4.90 24.67
CA ALA A 436 5.68 -6.29 24.58
C ALA A 436 6.84 -7.23 24.20
N ASP A 437 7.73 -6.78 23.31
CA ASP A 437 8.90 -7.55 22.86
C ASP A 437 10.21 -6.84 23.25
N ILE A 438 11.06 -7.56 23.99
CA ILE A 438 12.39 -7.13 24.42
C ILE A 438 13.30 -6.72 23.25
N ARG A 439 13.11 -7.33 22.07
CA ARG A 439 13.85 -6.98 20.85
C ARG A 439 13.64 -5.52 20.48
N THR A 440 12.49 -4.93 20.81
CA THR A 440 12.22 -3.51 20.60
C THR A 440 13.15 -2.65 21.47
N THR A 441 13.29 -2.99 22.75
CA THR A 441 14.21 -2.29 23.65
C THR A 441 15.65 -2.43 23.16
N GLN A 442 16.08 -3.64 22.82
CA GLN A 442 17.42 -3.92 22.30
C GLN A 442 17.75 -3.17 21.00
N GLN A 443 16.78 -3.07 20.08
CA GLN A 443 17.01 -2.48 18.76
C GLN A 443 16.98 -0.96 18.77
N PHE A 444 16.26 -0.33 19.69
CA PHE A 444 15.92 1.10 19.61
C PHE A 444 16.23 1.92 20.86
N TYR A 445 16.58 1.30 22.00
CA TYR A 445 16.70 2.00 23.29
C TYR A 445 18.00 1.71 24.03
N THR A 446 18.77 0.70 23.63
CA THR A 446 20.06 0.40 24.29
C THR A 446 21.20 1.05 23.54
N ASP A 447 21.83 2.04 24.16
CA ASP A 447 23.19 2.48 23.82
C ASP A 447 24.16 2.06 24.94
N LYS A 448 25.45 1.98 24.66
CA LYS A 448 26.48 1.67 25.67
C LYS A 448 26.82 2.95 26.43
N LYS A 449 26.17 3.19 27.59
CA LYS A 449 26.51 4.33 28.47
C LYS A 449 27.73 4.07 29.35
N LYS A 450 28.02 2.80 29.66
CA LYS A 450 29.16 2.39 30.48
C LYS A 450 30.13 1.53 29.66
N PRO A 451 31.45 1.64 29.88
CA PRO A 451 32.41 0.73 29.28
C PRO A 451 32.16 -0.69 29.79
N ILE A 452 31.87 -1.62 28.87
CA ILE A 452 31.81 -3.03 29.18
C ILE A 452 33.23 -3.58 28.98
N SER A 453 33.94 -3.77 30.08
CA SER A 453 35.25 -4.43 30.09
C SER A 453 35.15 -5.75 30.84
N ALA A 454 36.11 -6.64 30.61
CA ALA A 454 36.19 -7.92 31.33
C ALA A 454 36.51 -7.73 32.84
N GLY A 455 36.80 -6.52 33.30
CA GLY A 455 37.25 -6.26 34.68
C GLY A 455 38.66 -6.75 35.00
N LEU A 456 39.26 -7.53 34.10
CA LEU A 456 40.60 -8.13 34.24
C LEU A 456 41.75 -7.12 34.18
N GLY A 457 41.50 -5.87 33.75
CA GLY A 457 42.54 -4.84 33.69
C GLY A 457 43.19 -4.52 35.04
N LYS A 458 42.49 -4.80 36.15
CA LYS A 458 43.07 -4.67 37.50
C LYS A 458 44.22 -5.65 37.75
N LEU A 459 44.24 -6.81 37.07
CA LEU A 459 45.31 -7.81 37.20
C LEU A 459 46.65 -7.34 36.59
N LEU A 460 46.60 -6.37 35.67
CA LEU A 460 47.79 -5.78 35.05
C LEU A 460 48.50 -4.76 35.97
N ARG A 461 47.87 -4.33 37.08
CA ARG A 461 48.46 -3.31 37.97
C ARG A 461 49.66 -3.83 38.78
N ASN A 462 49.75 -5.14 39.00
CA ASN A 462 50.78 -5.73 39.86
C ASN A 462 51.97 -6.33 39.08
N ASN A 463 51.87 -6.42 37.75
CA ASN A 463 52.92 -6.95 36.88
C ASN A 463 53.02 -6.07 35.63
N GLN A 464 53.49 -4.83 35.77
CA GLN A 464 53.93 -4.09 34.58
C GLN A 464 55.19 -4.79 34.04
N PRO A 465 55.19 -5.25 32.78
CA PRO A 465 56.36 -5.89 32.23
C PRO A 465 57.49 -4.85 32.08
N GLU A 466 58.71 -5.21 32.48
CA GLU A 466 59.87 -4.31 32.59
C GLU A 466 60.24 -3.60 31.26
N ASN A 467 59.72 -4.08 30.15
CA ASN A 467 59.90 -3.53 28.80
C ASN A 467 58.86 -2.47 28.39
N VAL A 468 57.93 -2.07 29.28
CA VAL A 468 56.92 -1.05 29.00
C VAL A 468 57.15 0.18 29.87
N SER A 469 57.90 1.15 29.34
CA SER A 469 58.02 2.48 29.95
C SER A 469 56.71 3.25 29.82
N PRO A 470 56.21 3.89 30.89
CA PRO A 470 55.05 4.77 30.78
C PRO A 470 55.36 5.92 29.83
N LEU A 471 54.51 6.11 28.81
CA LEU A 471 54.61 7.26 27.92
C LEU A 471 54.42 8.55 28.73
N SER A 472 55.28 9.53 28.49
CA SER A 472 55.13 10.86 29.10
C SER A 472 53.85 11.54 28.59
N PRO A 473 53.27 12.51 29.34
CA PRO A 473 52.10 13.26 28.90
C PRO A 473 52.28 13.92 27.51
N ALA A 474 53.51 14.33 27.18
CA ALA A 474 53.86 14.88 25.87
C ALA A 474 53.83 13.83 24.74
N GLN A 475 54.22 12.58 25.02
CA GLN A 475 54.16 11.47 24.07
C GLN A 475 52.73 10.97 23.84
N LEU A 476 51.85 11.07 24.84
CA LEU A 476 50.43 10.71 24.68
C LEU A 476 49.67 11.68 23.76
N GLN A 477 50.06 12.97 23.73
CA GLN A 477 49.46 13.97 22.85
C GLN A 477 49.84 13.79 21.37
N SER A 478 51.04 13.29 21.08
CA SER A 478 51.51 13.07 19.69
C SER A 478 50.89 11.84 19.03
N VAL A 479 50.63 10.77 19.79
CA VAL A 479 50.00 9.54 19.28
C VAL A 479 48.54 9.78 18.83
N GLY A 480 47.81 10.69 19.49
CA GLY A 480 46.43 11.02 19.12
C GLY A 480 46.26 11.83 17.84
N GLN A 481 47.33 12.48 17.34
CA GLN A 481 47.26 13.34 16.15
C GLN A 481 47.57 12.60 14.83
N GLN A 482 48.21 11.43 14.88
CA GLN A 482 48.55 10.65 13.67
C GLN A 482 47.38 9.83 13.09
N ALA A 483 46.19 9.85 13.71
CA ALA A 483 45.02 9.06 13.30
C ALA A 483 43.97 9.85 12.49
N LYS A 484 44.39 10.78 11.61
CA LYS A 484 43.53 11.30 10.53
C LYS A 484 44.04 10.79 9.19
N PRO A 485 43.31 9.90 8.49
CA PRO A 485 43.70 9.48 7.15
C PRO A 485 43.45 10.62 6.16
N SER A 486 44.40 10.77 5.23
CA SER A 486 44.39 11.68 4.08
C SER A 486 43.21 11.46 3.14
#